data_AF-A0A8S8XQ12-F1
#
_entry.id   AF-A0A8S8XQ12-F1
#
_cell.length_a   1.000
_cell.length_b   1.000
_cell.length_c   1.000
_cell.angle_alpha   90.00
_cell.angle_beta   90.00
_cell.angle_gamma   90.00
#
_symmetry.space_group_name_H-M   'P 1'
#
loop_
_entity.id
_entity.type
_entity.pdbx_description
1 polymer ?
#
loop_
_entity_poly.entity_id
_entity_poly.type
_entity_poly.pdbx_seq_one_letter_code
_entity_poly.pdbx_strand_id
1 'polypeptide(L)'
;MVDSEDILYVLESDSTPELIALDGSTFNQLHSTKLVHKALDFTIVESDGMLTDFYVATDANHIAIYGTPTYPDGYGAMGSDLDGDNIPDTLDLDDDGDSIQDDWDFNCFNSTLCSRDPDLQTIRKMVVNIAGDTIIVEDIYTMSQSDTYTFRNLSRRSIISDQRISYEETNMLENAFCNNMDKNDYIQKLRNSLELSVGQINNGTMQCEILSGLSFTKTFDKEQIKFSFKTVFDVAPNISLPVTLFLTEQISVSDSSITHLVESHPILLNHLTIEGEILTTLWWNEQDLQTPELNFTAEVTEESQINSLVESIVENLLIIVVISVSLVIIVWILIRRRNLNSLILDDTEFDDVDNDEENFYADDSLDTIAFDANEYSKPKPIVDSDYTSKQVEDSPILTENIPSEERPTDRRAFTLDDDAEMVDKQGVKRRSGRINRNAQGSNNEH
;
A
#
# COMPACT_ATOMS: atom_id res chain seq x y z
N MET A 1 -51.77 9.56 -8.57
CA MET A 1 -50.85 10.54 -9.15
C MET A 1 -49.98 10.93 -7.99
N VAL A 2 -48.86 10.23 -7.83
CA VAL A 2 -47.87 10.53 -6.79
C VAL A 2 -47.14 11.75 -7.33
N ASP A 3 -47.13 12.84 -6.56
CA ASP A 3 -46.38 14.04 -6.92
C ASP A 3 -44.94 13.61 -7.20
N SER A 4 -44.45 13.87 -8.40
CA SER A 4 -43.02 13.81 -8.67
C SER A 4 -42.40 14.85 -7.76
N GLU A 5 -41.60 14.42 -6.78
CA GLU A 5 -40.75 15.34 -6.05
C GLU A 5 -39.88 16.03 -7.10
N ASP A 6 -40.06 17.34 -7.28
CA ASP A 6 -39.19 18.13 -8.16
C ASP A 6 -37.81 18.11 -7.52
N ILE A 7 -36.83 17.41 -8.09
CA ILE A 7 -35.46 17.36 -7.57
C ILE A 7 -34.62 18.42 -8.30
N LEU A 8 -33.86 19.21 -7.54
CA LEU A 8 -32.90 20.17 -8.07
C LEU A 8 -31.48 19.66 -7.86
N TYR A 9 -30.72 19.51 -8.93
CA TYR A 9 -29.31 19.16 -8.88
C TYR A 9 -28.42 20.41 -8.96
N VAL A 10 -27.49 20.54 -8.02
CA VAL A 10 -26.54 21.65 -7.92
C VAL A 10 -25.13 21.08 -7.92
N LEU A 11 -24.32 21.51 -8.88
CA LEU A 11 -22.90 21.19 -8.93
C LEU A 11 -22.10 22.26 -8.19
N GLU A 12 -21.39 21.86 -7.15
CA GLU A 12 -20.35 22.65 -6.49
C GLU A 12 -19.00 22.26 -7.08
N SER A 13 -18.24 23.22 -7.59
CA SER A 13 -17.02 22.98 -8.38
C SER A 13 -15.73 23.52 -7.75
N ASP A 14 -15.80 24.02 -6.51
CA ASP A 14 -14.67 24.65 -5.82
C ASP A 14 -13.75 23.59 -5.18
N SER A 15 -13.23 23.83 -3.97
CA SER A 15 -12.22 22.97 -3.34
C SER A 15 -12.74 21.59 -2.88
N THR A 16 -14.06 21.41 -2.77
CA THR A 16 -14.69 20.16 -2.38
C THR A 16 -15.82 19.86 -3.37
N PRO A 17 -15.48 19.48 -4.61
CA PRO A 17 -16.46 19.36 -5.67
C PRO A 17 -17.48 18.27 -5.32
N GLU A 18 -18.76 18.58 -5.47
CA GLU A 18 -19.85 17.68 -5.15
C GLU A 18 -21.08 17.97 -6.01
N LEU A 19 -21.83 16.92 -6.33
CA LEU A 19 -23.16 17.03 -6.91
C LEU A 19 -24.19 16.85 -5.79
N ILE A 20 -24.96 17.90 -5.53
CA ILE A 20 -25.96 17.93 -4.46
C ILE A 20 -27.35 17.81 -5.07
N ALA A 21 -28.12 16.82 -4.61
CA ALA A 21 -29.54 16.68 -4.91
C ALA A 21 -30.36 17.35 -3.80
N LEU A 22 -31.19 18.31 -4.15
CA LEU A 22 -32.06 19.06 -3.25
C LEU A 22 -33.54 18.77 -3.55
N ASP A 23 -34.35 18.72 -2.51
CA ASP A 23 -35.81 18.79 -2.63
C ASP A 23 -36.19 20.17 -3.20
N GLY A 24 -36.86 20.22 -4.36
CA GLY A 24 -37.23 21.46 -5.04
C GLY A 24 -38.29 22.28 -4.32
N SER A 25 -39.01 21.70 -3.36
CA SER A 25 -39.99 22.40 -2.52
C SER A 25 -39.36 23.00 -1.27
N THR A 26 -38.47 22.25 -0.59
CA THR A 26 -37.90 22.68 0.70
C THR A 26 -36.46 23.15 0.63
N PHE A 27 -35.77 22.89 -0.50
CA PHE A 27 -34.31 23.03 -0.66
C PHE A 27 -33.50 22.26 0.37
N ASN A 28 -34.08 21.18 0.91
CA ASN A 28 -33.35 20.29 1.82
C ASN A 28 -32.48 19.35 0.99
N GLN A 29 -31.25 19.11 1.45
CA GLN A 29 -30.37 18.15 0.82
C GLN A 29 -30.92 16.72 1.00
N LEU A 30 -31.14 16.05 -0.13
CA LEU A 30 -31.56 14.65 -0.23
C LEU A 30 -30.35 13.73 -0.28
N HIS A 31 -29.43 14.00 -1.20
CA HIS A 31 -28.21 13.23 -1.41
C HIS A 31 -27.07 14.15 -1.85
N SER A 32 -25.83 13.71 -1.64
CA SER A 32 -24.64 14.34 -2.21
C SER A 32 -23.66 13.27 -2.65
N THR A 33 -23.13 13.45 -3.86
CA THR A 33 -22.04 12.65 -4.39
C THR A 33 -20.79 13.51 -4.46
N LYS A 34 -19.75 13.12 -3.73
CA LYS A 34 -18.46 13.82 -3.70
C LYS A 34 -17.64 13.45 -4.94
N LEU A 35 -16.96 14.40 -5.55
CA LEU A 35 -16.23 14.19 -6.81
C LEU A 35 -14.72 14.13 -6.54
N VAL A 36 -14.01 13.29 -7.31
CA VAL A 36 -12.54 13.10 -7.20
C VAL A 36 -11.75 14.10 -8.05
N HIS A 37 -12.44 14.97 -8.78
CA HIS A 37 -11.84 15.86 -9.76
C HIS A 37 -12.59 17.20 -9.82
N LYS A 38 -11.96 18.20 -10.43
CA LYS A 38 -12.63 19.45 -10.78
C LYS A 38 -13.77 19.19 -11.76
N ALA A 39 -14.93 19.75 -11.46
CA ALA A 39 -16.14 19.60 -12.27
C ALA A 39 -16.43 20.89 -13.04
N LEU A 40 -16.45 20.80 -14.37
CA LEU A 40 -16.70 21.95 -15.26
C LEU A 40 -18.16 22.06 -15.68
N ASP A 41 -18.77 20.91 -15.95
CA ASP A 41 -20.16 20.79 -16.38
C ASP A 41 -20.64 19.38 -16.04
N PHE A 42 -21.96 19.18 -15.98
CA PHE A 42 -22.54 17.87 -15.73
C PHE A 42 -23.82 17.63 -16.53
N THR A 43 -24.11 16.37 -16.79
CA THR A 43 -25.41 15.92 -17.30
C THR A 43 -25.84 14.68 -16.54
N ILE A 44 -27.14 14.54 -16.33
CA ILE A 44 -27.73 13.41 -15.62
C ILE A 44 -28.51 12.54 -16.58
N VAL A 45 -28.58 11.25 -16.27
CA VAL A 45 -29.48 10.29 -16.90
C VAL A 45 -30.40 9.76 -15.82
N GLU A 46 -31.70 9.89 -16.08
CA GLU A 46 -32.74 9.44 -15.17
C GLU A 46 -33.54 8.31 -15.82
N SER A 47 -33.83 7.27 -15.05
CA SER A 47 -34.75 6.19 -15.41
C SER A 47 -35.77 6.02 -14.30
N ASP A 48 -37.05 5.96 -14.66
CA ASP A 48 -38.17 5.76 -13.72
C ASP A 48 -38.21 6.75 -12.53
N GLY A 49 -37.71 7.97 -12.73
CA GLY A 49 -37.67 9.02 -11.70
C GLY A 49 -36.54 8.85 -10.68
N MET A 50 -35.56 7.99 -10.94
CA MET A 50 -34.32 7.87 -10.18
C MET A 50 -33.13 8.24 -11.07
N LEU A 51 -32.15 8.91 -10.49
CA LEU A 51 -30.85 9.13 -11.13
C LEU A 51 -30.12 7.80 -11.23
N THR A 52 -29.80 7.37 -12.45
CA THR A 52 -29.01 6.15 -12.68
C THR A 52 -27.54 6.47 -12.74
N ASP A 53 -27.21 7.46 -13.57
CA ASP A 53 -25.84 7.86 -13.86
C ASP A 53 -25.78 9.37 -14.04
N PHE A 54 -24.67 9.97 -13.64
CA PHE A 54 -24.33 11.33 -14.03
C PHE A 54 -22.91 11.41 -14.57
N TYR A 55 -22.77 12.23 -15.60
CA TYR A 55 -21.53 12.45 -16.32
C TYR A 55 -21.01 13.83 -15.96
N VAL A 56 -19.73 13.93 -15.65
CA VAL A 56 -19.09 15.18 -15.30
C VAL A 56 -17.92 15.46 -16.23
N ALA A 57 -17.95 16.63 -16.86
CA ALA A 57 -16.83 17.14 -17.63
C ALA A 57 -15.70 17.54 -16.67
N THR A 58 -14.53 16.96 -16.86
CA THR A 58 -13.33 17.21 -16.05
C THR A 58 -12.42 18.23 -16.73
N ASP A 59 -11.40 18.74 -16.02
CA ASP A 59 -10.36 19.58 -16.63
C ASP A 59 -9.21 18.76 -17.27
N ALA A 60 -9.41 17.44 -17.36
CA ALA A 60 -8.58 16.47 -18.05
C ALA A 60 -9.27 15.97 -19.34
N ASN A 61 -8.63 15.04 -20.05
CA ASN A 61 -9.17 14.45 -21.28
C ASN A 61 -10.19 13.32 -21.00
N HIS A 62 -10.82 13.32 -19.83
CA HIS A 62 -11.73 12.27 -19.37
C HIS A 62 -13.09 12.87 -19.04
N ILE A 63 -14.14 12.08 -19.23
CA ILE A 63 -15.47 12.33 -18.68
C ILE A 63 -15.62 11.34 -17.54
N ALA A 64 -15.88 11.84 -16.33
CA ALA A 64 -16.12 10.97 -15.19
C ALA A 64 -17.59 10.54 -15.18
N ILE A 65 -17.82 9.26 -14.89
CA ILE A 65 -19.14 8.67 -14.79
C ILE A 65 -19.32 8.26 -13.33
N TYR A 66 -20.39 8.72 -12.72
CA TYR A 66 -20.80 8.33 -11.37
C TYR A 66 -22.17 7.70 -11.48
N GLY A 67 -22.28 6.44 -11.09
CA GLY A 67 -23.49 5.66 -11.29
C GLY A 67 -23.30 4.24 -10.80
N THR A 68 -24.15 3.34 -11.28
CA THR A 68 -24.04 1.92 -10.94
C THR A 68 -22.90 1.32 -11.76
N PRO A 69 -21.92 0.63 -11.15
CA PRO A 69 -20.84 0.01 -11.89
C PRO A 69 -21.38 -1.03 -12.87
N THR A 70 -20.81 -1.05 -14.07
CA THR A 70 -21.09 -2.10 -15.04
C THR A 70 -20.19 -3.29 -14.76
N TYR A 71 -20.71 -4.50 -14.90
CA TYR A 71 -19.88 -5.69 -14.85
C TYR A 71 -18.79 -5.63 -15.94
N PRO A 72 -17.56 -6.07 -15.63
CA PRO A 72 -16.48 -6.16 -16.60
C PRO A 72 -16.81 -7.14 -17.73
N ASP A 73 -16.14 -6.96 -18.86
CA ASP A 73 -16.30 -7.85 -20.00
C ASP A 73 -15.92 -9.28 -19.61
N GLY A 74 -16.78 -10.25 -19.91
CA GLY A 74 -16.53 -11.66 -19.57
C GLY A 74 -17.11 -12.11 -18.22
N TYR A 75 -17.62 -11.20 -17.39
CA TYR A 75 -18.27 -11.56 -16.13
C TYR A 75 -19.39 -12.58 -16.31
N GLY A 76 -19.35 -13.67 -15.54
CA GLY A 76 -20.29 -14.78 -15.60
C GLY A 76 -20.15 -15.68 -16.83
N ALA A 77 -19.11 -15.49 -17.65
CA ALA A 77 -18.79 -16.43 -18.72
C ALA A 77 -18.26 -17.75 -18.15
N MET A 78 -18.35 -18.82 -18.95
CA MET A 78 -17.87 -20.13 -18.54
C MET A 78 -16.38 -20.29 -18.88
N GLY A 79 -15.59 -20.74 -17.92
CA GLY A 79 -14.19 -21.13 -18.14
C GLY A 79 -13.47 -21.46 -16.83
N SER A 80 -12.14 -21.57 -16.89
CA SER A 80 -11.28 -21.52 -15.70
C SER A 80 -11.30 -20.09 -15.20
N ASP A 81 -11.37 -19.91 -13.89
CA ASP A 81 -11.39 -18.64 -13.17
C ASP A 81 -10.52 -18.87 -11.94
N LEU A 82 -9.28 -18.38 -12.01
CA LEU A 82 -8.22 -18.70 -11.06
C LEU A 82 -8.38 -17.91 -9.75
N ASP A 83 -8.62 -16.61 -9.82
CA ASP A 83 -8.74 -15.75 -8.66
C ASP A 83 -10.16 -15.80 -8.03
N GLY A 84 -11.17 -16.20 -8.81
CA GLY A 84 -12.55 -16.39 -8.38
C GLY A 84 -13.39 -15.12 -8.45
N ASP A 85 -13.08 -14.20 -9.37
CA ASP A 85 -13.83 -12.96 -9.59
C ASP A 85 -15.06 -13.14 -10.51
N ASN A 86 -15.25 -14.34 -11.06
CA ASN A 86 -16.26 -14.75 -12.05
C ASN A 86 -15.98 -14.32 -13.50
N ILE A 87 -14.75 -13.97 -13.84
CA ILE A 87 -14.26 -13.75 -15.20
C ILE A 87 -13.32 -14.91 -15.56
N PRO A 88 -13.52 -15.59 -16.70
CA PRO A 88 -12.60 -16.66 -17.07
C PRO A 88 -11.20 -16.13 -17.42
N ASP A 89 -10.13 -16.86 -17.06
CA ASP A 89 -8.69 -16.58 -17.33
C ASP A 89 -8.36 -16.24 -18.81
N THR A 90 -9.29 -16.51 -19.74
CA THR A 90 -9.11 -16.21 -21.17
C THR A 90 -9.63 -14.82 -21.59
N LEU A 91 -10.41 -14.19 -20.71
CA LEU A 91 -11.06 -12.90 -20.87
C LEU A 91 -10.63 -11.91 -19.78
N ASP A 92 -10.12 -12.42 -18.66
CA ASP A 92 -9.51 -11.65 -17.61
C ASP A 92 -8.17 -11.04 -18.06
N LEU A 93 -7.82 -9.90 -17.47
CA LEU A 93 -6.57 -9.19 -17.69
C LEU A 93 -5.60 -9.32 -16.50
N ASP A 94 -6.05 -9.88 -15.38
CA ASP A 94 -5.29 -10.06 -14.13
C ASP A 94 -5.71 -11.39 -13.46
N ASP A 95 -5.23 -12.50 -14.01
CA ASP A 95 -5.62 -13.87 -13.65
C ASP A 95 -5.37 -14.25 -12.18
N ASP A 96 -4.49 -13.52 -11.48
CA ASP A 96 -4.14 -13.79 -10.07
C ASP A 96 -4.49 -12.65 -9.10
N GLY A 97 -5.16 -11.61 -9.61
CA GLY A 97 -5.80 -10.56 -8.83
C GLY A 97 -4.85 -9.71 -8.01
N ASP A 98 -3.59 -9.58 -8.45
CA ASP A 98 -2.57 -8.82 -7.73
C ASP A 98 -2.52 -7.33 -8.13
N SER A 99 -3.46 -6.86 -8.96
CA SER A 99 -3.52 -5.51 -9.54
C SER A 99 -2.41 -5.21 -10.56
N ILE A 100 -1.74 -6.23 -11.09
CA ILE A 100 -0.77 -6.17 -12.18
C ILE A 100 -1.32 -6.99 -13.34
N GLN A 101 -1.58 -6.32 -14.45
CA GLN A 101 -2.05 -6.98 -15.65
C GLN A 101 -1.09 -8.09 -16.12
N ASP A 102 -1.62 -9.22 -16.58
CA ASP A 102 -0.87 -10.40 -17.05
C ASP A 102 0.24 -10.08 -18.06
N ASP A 103 -0.05 -9.18 -19.00
CA ASP A 103 0.91 -8.74 -20.04
C ASP A 103 2.16 -8.04 -19.44
N TRP A 104 2.02 -7.51 -18.23
CA TRP A 104 3.03 -6.79 -17.48
C TRP A 104 3.58 -7.60 -16.30
N ASP A 105 3.06 -8.80 -16.07
CA ASP A 105 3.59 -9.70 -15.06
C ASP A 105 4.56 -10.73 -15.65
N PHE A 106 5.85 -10.44 -15.49
CA PHE A 106 6.94 -11.22 -16.08
C PHE A 106 8.05 -11.57 -15.07
N ASN A 107 7.89 -11.23 -13.79
CA ASN A 107 8.94 -11.32 -12.78
C ASN A 107 8.48 -12.08 -11.52
N CYS A 108 8.14 -13.35 -11.68
CA CYS A 108 7.85 -14.26 -10.57
C CYS A 108 9.06 -15.13 -10.20
N PHE A 109 9.22 -15.43 -8.92
CA PHE A 109 10.39 -16.18 -8.41
C PHE A 109 10.25 -17.69 -8.54
N ASN A 110 9.02 -18.20 -8.36
CA ASN A 110 8.77 -19.63 -8.14
C ASN A 110 7.90 -20.28 -9.22
N SER A 111 7.21 -19.47 -10.02
CA SER A 111 6.34 -19.95 -11.10
C SER A 111 6.99 -19.81 -12.48
N THR A 112 6.50 -20.62 -13.42
CA THR A 112 6.80 -20.47 -14.85
C THR A 112 5.80 -19.58 -15.59
N LEU A 113 4.64 -19.34 -14.97
CA LEU A 113 3.56 -18.48 -15.44
C LEU A 113 3.32 -17.46 -14.33
N CYS A 114 3.76 -16.23 -14.55
CA CYS A 114 3.70 -15.21 -13.50
C CYS A 114 2.28 -14.76 -13.23
N SER A 115 1.44 -14.64 -14.28
CA SER A 115 -0.01 -14.37 -14.20
C SER A 115 -0.85 -15.36 -13.39
N ARG A 116 -0.22 -16.26 -12.63
CA ARG A 116 -0.87 -17.24 -11.75
C ARG A 116 -0.16 -17.30 -10.39
N ASP A 117 0.70 -16.34 -10.08
CA ASP A 117 1.60 -16.28 -8.93
C ASP A 117 1.59 -14.85 -8.35
N PRO A 118 0.59 -14.53 -7.51
CA PRO A 118 0.26 -13.14 -7.19
C PRO A 118 1.36 -12.43 -6.38
N ASP A 119 1.62 -11.15 -6.69
CA ASP A 119 2.47 -10.29 -5.89
C ASP A 119 1.78 -9.91 -4.56
N LEU A 120 2.33 -10.47 -3.47
CA LEU A 120 1.90 -10.26 -2.10
C LEU A 120 1.96 -8.79 -1.62
N GLN A 121 2.62 -7.89 -2.37
CA GLN A 121 2.67 -6.46 -2.07
C GLN A 121 1.46 -5.70 -2.58
N THR A 122 0.83 -6.16 -3.67
CA THR A 122 -0.20 -5.43 -4.40
C THR A 122 -1.56 -6.10 -4.28
N ILE A 123 -1.62 -7.43 -4.13
CA ILE A 123 -2.85 -8.15 -3.80
C ILE A 123 -3.61 -7.55 -2.61
N ARG A 124 -4.95 -7.66 -2.63
CA ARG A 124 -5.82 -7.27 -1.52
C ARG A 124 -5.38 -7.94 -0.22
N LYS A 125 -5.32 -7.16 0.86
CA LYS A 125 -4.78 -7.60 2.15
C LYS A 125 -5.73 -7.29 3.28
N MET A 126 -6.06 -8.29 4.09
CA MET A 126 -6.89 -8.10 5.27
C MET A 126 -6.10 -8.42 6.52
N VAL A 127 -5.89 -7.39 7.36
CA VAL A 127 -5.20 -7.50 8.64
C VAL A 127 -6.25 -7.64 9.74
N VAL A 128 -6.18 -8.74 10.50
CA VAL A 128 -7.13 -9.04 11.57
C VAL A 128 -6.40 -9.09 12.90
N ASN A 129 -6.93 -8.37 13.88
CA ASN A 129 -6.40 -8.28 15.23
C ASN A 129 -7.54 -8.28 16.27
N ILE A 130 -7.27 -8.81 17.46
CA ILE A 130 -8.14 -8.69 18.64
C ILE A 130 -7.49 -7.75 19.65
N ALA A 131 -8.18 -6.67 19.97
CA ALA A 131 -7.75 -5.70 20.98
C ALA A 131 -8.80 -5.63 22.11
N GLY A 132 -8.53 -6.31 23.22
CA GLY A 132 -9.47 -6.40 24.34
C GLY A 132 -10.75 -7.13 23.93
N ASP A 133 -11.88 -6.44 23.97
CA ASP A 133 -13.21 -6.95 23.59
C ASP A 133 -13.63 -6.56 22.16
N THR A 134 -12.67 -6.10 21.35
CA THR A 134 -12.92 -5.63 19.98
C THR A 134 -12.14 -6.44 18.96
N ILE A 135 -12.77 -6.69 17.81
CA ILE A 135 -12.11 -7.22 16.62
C ILE A 135 -11.86 -6.04 15.68
N ILE A 136 -10.62 -5.88 15.25
CA ILE A 136 -10.21 -4.86 14.30
C ILE A 136 -9.85 -5.59 13.01
N VAL A 137 -10.55 -5.25 11.94
CA VAL A 137 -10.27 -5.71 10.58
C VAL A 137 -9.88 -4.51 9.74
N GLU A 138 -8.67 -4.53 9.19
CA GLU A 138 -8.20 -3.53 8.25
C GLU A 138 -8.05 -4.18 6.87
N ASP A 139 -8.98 -3.84 5.98
CA ASP A 139 -9.02 -4.34 4.60
C ASP A 139 -8.35 -3.32 3.69
N ILE A 140 -7.29 -3.74 3.00
CA ILE A 140 -6.40 -2.88 2.23
C ILE A 140 -6.48 -3.32 0.77
N TYR A 141 -6.80 -2.36 -0.08
CA TYR A 141 -6.88 -2.54 -1.52
C TYR A 141 -5.75 -1.77 -2.19
N THR A 142 -5.25 -2.32 -3.29
CA THR A 142 -4.34 -1.63 -4.21
C THR A 142 -5.08 -1.41 -5.52
N MET A 143 -4.94 -0.24 -6.11
CA MET A 143 -5.49 0.02 -7.44
C MET A 143 -4.51 -0.42 -8.52
N SER A 144 -5.02 -0.84 -9.67
CA SER A 144 -4.20 -1.09 -10.85
C SER A 144 -3.34 0.13 -11.20
N GLN A 145 -2.21 -0.10 -11.88
CA GLN A 145 -1.35 0.99 -12.31
C GLN A 145 -2.08 1.95 -13.27
N SER A 146 -2.94 1.40 -14.13
CA SER A 146 -3.73 2.17 -15.10
C SER A 146 -4.71 3.11 -14.41
N ASP A 147 -5.47 2.59 -13.45
CA ASP A 147 -6.44 3.40 -12.71
C ASP A 147 -5.75 4.41 -11.81
N THR A 148 -4.64 4.03 -11.17
CA THR A 148 -3.78 4.95 -10.43
C THR A 148 -3.40 6.16 -11.30
N TYR A 149 -2.92 5.95 -12.53
CA TYR A 149 -2.58 7.05 -13.43
C TYR A 149 -3.78 7.92 -13.77
N THR A 150 -4.95 7.30 -13.98
CA THR A 150 -6.19 8.00 -14.28
C THR A 150 -6.63 8.88 -13.12
N PHE A 151 -6.71 8.34 -11.90
CA PHE A 151 -7.06 9.09 -10.69
C PHE A 151 -6.07 10.22 -10.41
N ARG A 152 -4.77 9.99 -10.62
CA ARG A 152 -3.78 11.05 -10.49
C ARG A 152 -3.97 12.14 -11.52
N ASN A 153 -4.21 11.79 -12.78
CA ASN A 153 -4.42 12.78 -13.83
C ASN A 153 -5.70 13.61 -13.60
N LEU A 154 -6.75 12.98 -13.08
CA LEU A 154 -8.00 13.62 -12.70
C LEU A 154 -7.84 14.57 -11.49
N SER A 155 -7.04 14.18 -10.50
CA SER A 155 -6.89 14.95 -9.25
C SER A 155 -5.84 16.06 -9.29
N ARG A 156 -4.72 15.88 -10.03
CA ARG A 156 -3.49 16.72 -10.01
C ARG A 156 -3.64 18.21 -10.36
N ARG A 157 -4.83 18.65 -10.75
CA ARG A 157 -5.12 20.06 -11.06
C ARG A 157 -6.48 20.51 -10.54
N SER A 158 -7.06 19.69 -9.66
CA SER A 158 -8.42 19.91 -9.20
C SER A 158 -8.53 21.11 -8.30
N ILE A 159 -7.50 21.33 -7.46
CA ILE A 159 -7.43 22.47 -6.55
C ILE A 159 -6.29 23.40 -6.97
N ILE A 160 -5.09 22.84 -7.18
CA ILE A 160 -3.88 23.61 -7.51
C ILE A 160 -3.40 23.15 -8.88
N SER A 161 -3.31 24.08 -9.83
CA SER A 161 -2.86 23.75 -11.19
C SER A 161 -1.34 23.57 -11.27
N ASP A 162 -0.82 22.44 -10.82
CA ASP A 162 0.59 22.08 -10.95
C ASP A 162 0.80 20.66 -11.55
N GLN A 163 1.95 20.04 -11.29
CA GLN A 163 2.33 18.72 -11.80
C GLN A 163 2.38 17.63 -10.72
N ARG A 164 1.96 17.92 -9.49
CA ARG A 164 2.04 17.01 -8.34
C ARG A 164 0.78 17.10 -7.50
N ILE A 165 0.33 15.96 -7.00
CA ILE A 165 -0.88 15.96 -6.17
C ILE A 165 -0.55 16.57 -4.80
N SER A 166 -1.30 17.59 -4.44
CA SER A 166 -1.22 18.25 -3.14
C SER A 166 -1.90 17.43 -2.04
N TYR A 167 -1.68 17.81 -0.78
CA TYR A 167 -2.40 17.17 0.33
C TYR A 167 -3.90 17.47 0.28
N GLU A 168 -4.28 18.66 -0.16
CA GLU A 168 -5.67 19.06 -0.32
C GLU A 168 -6.38 18.22 -1.39
N GLU A 169 -5.72 17.93 -2.51
CA GLU A 169 -6.25 17.05 -3.56
C GLU A 169 -6.30 15.58 -3.12
N THR A 170 -5.34 15.15 -2.29
CA THR A 170 -5.38 13.81 -1.66
C THR A 170 -6.60 13.68 -0.76
N ASN A 171 -6.85 14.68 0.10
CA ASN A 171 -8.01 14.70 0.98
C ASN A 171 -9.33 14.78 0.20
N MET A 172 -9.36 15.51 -0.92
CA MET A 172 -10.54 15.56 -1.80
C MET A 172 -10.88 14.18 -2.35
N LEU A 173 -9.87 13.43 -2.82
CA LEU A 173 -10.05 12.10 -3.37
C LEU A 173 -10.44 11.08 -2.28
N GLU A 174 -9.80 11.14 -1.10
CA GLU A 174 -10.19 10.33 0.06
C GLU A 174 -11.65 10.60 0.46
N ASN A 175 -12.04 11.87 0.54
CA ASN A 175 -13.39 12.27 0.89
C ASN A 175 -14.43 11.76 -0.12
N ALA A 176 -14.06 11.67 -1.40
CA ALA A 176 -14.91 11.09 -2.43
C ALA A 176 -15.03 9.55 -2.31
N PHE A 177 -13.91 8.84 -2.17
CA PHE A 177 -13.90 7.38 -1.98
C PHE A 177 -14.71 6.97 -0.75
N CYS A 178 -14.49 7.67 0.37
CA CYS A 178 -15.04 7.27 1.65
C CYS A 178 -16.51 7.68 1.87
N ASN A 179 -17.01 8.75 1.23
CA ASN A 179 -18.41 9.17 1.40
C ASN A 179 -19.37 8.63 0.35
N ASN A 180 -18.88 8.28 -0.84
CA ASN A 180 -19.73 7.71 -1.87
C ASN A 180 -20.02 6.21 -1.63
N MET A 181 -19.34 5.59 -0.66
CA MET A 181 -19.53 4.19 -0.31
C MET A 181 -20.72 3.97 0.65
N ASP A 182 -21.48 2.89 0.46
CA ASP A 182 -22.41 2.40 1.48
C ASP A 182 -21.67 1.69 2.62
N LYS A 183 -21.34 2.47 3.65
CA LYS A 183 -20.64 1.97 4.83
C LYS A 183 -21.41 0.88 5.56
N ASN A 184 -22.75 0.93 5.55
CA ASN A 184 -23.57 -0.05 6.26
C ASN A 184 -23.57 -1.39 5.52
N ASP A 185 -23.66 -1.38 4.19
CA ASP A 185 -23.55 -2.60 3.38
C ASP A 185 -22.21 -3.30 3.64
N TYR A 186 -21.10 -2.55 3.57
CA TYR A 186 -19.77 -3.08 3.88
C TYR A 186 -19.68 -3.68 5.29
N ILE A 187 -20.09 -2.92 6.32
CA ILE A 187 -20.05 -3.39 7.71
C ILE A 187 -20.89 -4.65 7.90
N GLN A 188 -22.07 -4.75 7.27
CA GLN A 188 -22.95 -5.91 7.41
C GLN A 188 -22.40 -7.14 6.69
N LYS A 189 -21.88 -6.99 5.47
CA LYS A 189 -21.22 -8.09 4.75
C LYS A 189 -20.00 -8.59 5.52
N LEU A 190 -19.14 -7.68 5.98
CA LEU A 190 -17.98 -8.06 6.80
C LEU A 190 -18.38 -8.70 8.12
N ARG A 191 -19.42 -8.22 8.81
CA ARG A 191 -19.91 -8.84 10.04
C ARG A 191 -20.42 -10.27 9.78
N ASN A 192 -21.13 -10.48 8.68
CA ASN A 192 -21.70 -11.78 8.33
C ASN A 192 -20.62 -12.80 7.92
N SER A 193 -19.48 -12.34 7.41
CA SER A 193 -18.36 -13.21 7.04
C SER A 193 -17.49 -13.63 8.22
N LEU A 194 -17.71 -13.06 9.40
CA LEU A 194 -16.93 -13.31 10.61
C LEU A 194 -17.74 -14.14 11.61
N GLU A 195 -17.18 -15.27 12.05
CA GLU A 195 -17.78 -16.12 13.07
C GLU A 195 -16.77 -16.40 14.20
N LEU A 196 -17.20 -16.30 15.46
CA LEU A 196 -16.36 -16.61 16.62
C LEU A 196 -16.68 -17.98 17.19
N SER A 197 -15.66 -18.70 17.64
CA SER A 197 -15.85 -19.95 18.39
C SER A 197 -16.62 -19.75 19.69
N VAL A 198 -16.49 -18.57 20.32
CA VAL A 198 -17.21 -18.17 21.53
C VAL A 198 -17.57 -16.69 21.43
N GLY A 199 -18.84 -16.37 21.67
CA GLY A 199 -19.37 -15.01 21.66
C GLY A 199 -20.09 -14.66 20.36
N GLN A 200 -20.50 -13.40 20.26
CA GLN A 200 -21.20 -12.85 19.10
C GLN A 200 -20.60 -11.50 18.73
N ILE A 201 -20.46 -11.28 17.43
CA ILE A 201 -19.98 -10.02 16.86
C ILE A 201 -21.19 -9.08 16.71
N ASN A 202 -21.13 -7.92 17.35
CA ASN A 202 -22.15 -6.88 17.23
C ASN A 202 -21.91 -6.00 15.99
N ASN A 203 -22.69 -4.94 15.83
CA ASN A 203 -22.40 -3.95 14.81
C ASN A 203 -21.05 -3.27 15.06
N GLY A 204 -20.38 -2.92 13.96
CA GLY A 204 -19.09 -2.23 13.99
C GLY A 204 -19.17 -0.81 13.46
N THR A 205 -18.05 -0.12 13.56
CA THR A 205 -17.81 1.19 12.93
C THR A 205 -16.67 1.07 11.93
N MET A 206 -16.83 1.65 10.75
CA MET A 206 -15.81 1.64 9.71
C MET A 206 -15.26 3.05 9.45
N GLN A 207 -13.94 3.13 9.33
CA GLN A 207 -13.18 4.29 8.88
C GLN A 207 -12.49 3.94 7.57
N CYS A 208 -12.53 4.86 6.62
CA CYS A 208 -11.87 4.74 5.32
C CYS A 208 -10.77 5.79 5.23
N GLU A 209 -9.62 5.42 4.69
CA GLU A 209 -8.47 6.32 4.48
C GLU A 209 -7.64 5.92 3.26
N ILE A 210 -6.89 6.88 2.71
CA ILE A 210 -5.89 6.60 1.68
C ILE A 210 -4.53 6.45 2.35
N LEU A 211 -3.90 5.29 2.17
CA LEU A 211 -2.63 4.95 2.79
C LEU A 211 -1.44 5.54 2.02
N SER A 212 -1.44 5.42 0.69
CA SER A 212 -0.30 5.82 -0.14
C SER A 212 -0.66 6.04 -1.62
N GLY A 213 0.29 6.58 -2.38
CA GLY A 213 0.22 6.64 -3.84
C GLY A 213 -0.39 7.93 -4.42
N LEU A 214 -0.72 8.93 -3.59
CA LEU A 214 -1.26 10.21 -4.07
C LEU A 214 -0.36 11.39 -3.72
N SER A 215 -0.23 11.73 -2.45
CA SER A 215 0.47 12.96 -2.03
C SER A 215 1.88 13.05 -2.60
N PHE A 216 2.22 14.19 -3.22
CA PHE A 216 3.50 14.51 -3.85
C PHE A 216 3.92 13.64 -5.04
N THR A 217 3.01 12.83 -5.57
CA THR A 217 3.26 12.01 -6.76
C THR A 217 2.92 12.77 -8.03
N LYS A 218 3.63 12.42 -9.11
CA LYS A 218 3.28 12.78 -10.49
C LYS A 218 2.36 11.72 -11.08
N THR A 219 1.75 12.05 -12.22
CA THR A 219 0.83 11.15 -12.92
C THR A 219 1.41 9.76 -13.14
N PHE A 220 2.65 9.65 -13.64
CA PHE A 220 3.27 8.38 -14.04
C PHE A 220 4.26 7.80 -13.03
N ASP A 221 4.20 8.21 -11.76
CA ASP A 221 5.05 7.61 -10.72
C ASP A 221 4.66 6.14 -10.48
N LYS A 222 5.63 5.28 -10.16
CA LYS A 222 5.39 3.83 -10.10
C LYS A 222 4.50 3.37 -8.94
N GLU A 223 4.43 4.13 -7.86
CA GLU A 223 3.66 3.74 -6.68
C GLU A 223 2.17 3.64 -7.04
N GLN A 224 1.48 2.59 -6.62
CA GLN A 224 0.03 2.46 -6.77
C GLN A 224 -0.72 3.15 -5.64
N ILE A 225 -1.95 3.56 -5.90
CA ILE A 225 -2.85 4.05 -4.85
C ILE A 225 -3.23 2.87 -3.97
N LYS A 226 -3.07 3.02 -2.66
CA LYS A 226 -3.55 2.07 -1.66
C LYS A 226 -4.51 2.78 -0.73
N PHE A 227 -5.63 2.15 -0.47
CA PHE A 227 -6.64 2.65 0.47
C PHE A 227 -7.10 1.52 1.38
N SER A 228 -7.57 1.88 2.57
CA SER A 228 -8.00 0.91 3.56
C SER A 228 -9.37 1.22 4.14
N PHE A 229 -10.09 0.16 4.49
CA PHE A 229 -11.30 0.18 5.29
C PHE A 229 -11.01 -0.50 6.61
N LYS A 230 -10.86 0.32 7.65
CA LYS A 230 -10.65 -0.14 9.02
C LYS A 230 -11.98 -0.24 9.75
N THR A 231 -12.40 -1.47 10.03
CA THR A 231 -13.64 -1.76 10.74
C THR A 231 -13.35 -2.30 12.14
N VAL A 232 -14.03 -1.75 13.13
CA VAL A 232 -13.93 -2.17 14.53
C VAL A 232 -15.28 -2.73 14.95
N PHE A 233 -15.30 -3.98 15.40
CA PHE A 233 -16.48 -4.66 15.92
C PHE A 233 -16.38 -4.89 17.42
N ASP A 234 -17.47 -4.66 18.14
CA ASP A 234 -17.60 -5.03 19.53
C ASP A 234 -18.07 -6.49 19.67
N VAL A 235 -17.53 -7.24 20.62
CA VAL A 235 -17.91 -8.64 20.87
C VAL A 235 -18.65 -8.78 22.19
N ALA A 236 -19.73 -9.57 22.19
CA ALA A 236 -20.54 -9.88 23.37
C ALA A 236 -20.81 -11.38 23.53
N PRO A 237 -20.65 -11.95 24.76
CA PRO A 237 -19.98 -11.38 25.92
C PRO A 237 -18.48 -11.11 25.64
N ASN A 238 -17.81 -10.40 26.54
CA ASN A 238 -16.38 -10.09 26.48
C ASN A 238 -15.53 -11.29 26.02
N ILE A 239 -14.49 -11.01 25.23
CA ILE A 239 -13.66 -12.04 24.60
C ILE A 239 -12.87 -12.76 25.70
N SER A 240 -13.02 -14.09 25.76
CA SER A 240 -12.21 -14.96 26.61
C SER A 240 -11.28 -15.81 25.75
N LEU A 241 -9.98 -15.72 26.00
CA LEU A 241 -8.97 -16.52 25.32
C LEU A 241 -8.91 -17.94 25.92
N PRO A 242 -8.60 -18.98 25.11
CA PRO A 242 -8.34 -18.93 23.68
C PRO A 242 -9.65 -18.77 22.86
N VAL A 243 -9.58 -18.02 21.76
CA VAL A 243 -10.69 -17.83 20.84
C VAL A 243 -10.23 -18.07 19.41
N THR A 244 -11.11 -18.62 18.58
CA THR A 244 -10.87 -18.81 17.15
C THR A 244 -11.87 -17.96 16.39
N LEU A 245 -11.38 -17.21 15.42
CA LEU A 245 -12.18 -16.45 14.46
C LEU A 245 -12.16 -17.18 13.13
N PHE A 246 -13.34 -17.47 12.60
CA PHE A 246 -13.57 -18.11 11.32
C PHE A 246 -13.98 -17.03 10.31
N LEU A 247 -13.34 -17.07 9.13
CA LEU A 247 -13.73 -16.27 7.97
C LEU A 247 -14.53 -17.18 7.02
N THR A 248 -15.86 -17.02 6.99
CA THR A 248 -16.74 -17.95 6.29
C THR A 248 -16.86 -17.66 4.80
N GLU A 249 -16.74 -16.39 4.40
CA GLU A 249 -16.87 -15.94 3.01
C GLU A 249 -15.98 -14.74 2.71
N GLN A 250 -15.47 -14.64 1.47
CA GLN A 250 -14.78 -13.45 1.01
C GLN A 250 -15.82 -12.39 0.65
N ILE A 251 -15.70 -11.20 1.24
CA ILE A 251 -16.66 -10.12 0.98
C ILE A 251 -16.27 -9.33 -0.27
N SER A 252 -17.28 -8.91 -1.03
CA SER A 252 -17.15 -7.91 -2.09
C SER A 252 -18.28 -6.87 -2.00
N VAL A 253 -17.92 -5.61 -2.23
CA VAL A 253 -18.83 -4.45 -2.20
C VAL A 253 -18.73 -3.59 -3.46
N SER A 254 -18.41 -4.22 -4.60
CA SER A 254 -18.27 -3.55 -5.90
C SER A 254 -19.47 -2.65 -6.22
N ASP A 255 -20.70 -3.11 -6.02
CA ASP A 255 -21.94 -2.39 -6.36
C ASP A 255 -22.11 -1.02 -5.67
N SER A 256 -21.46 -0.81 -4.52
CA SER A 256 -21.71 0.34 -3.64
C SER A 256 -20.43 1.02 -3.16
N SER A 257 -19.30 0.78 -3.81
CA SER A 257 -17.99 1.28 -3.40
C SER A 257 -17.07 1.53 -4.60
N ILE A 258 -15.97 2.23 -4.36
CA ILE A 258 -14.84 2.34 -5.30
C ILE A 258 -14.19 0.99 -5.60
N THR A 259 -14.48 -0.04 -4.80
CA THR A 259 -13.86 -1.36 -4.94
C THR A 259 -14.27 -2.11 -6.20
N HIS A 260 -15.16 -1.57 -7.04
CA HIS A 260 -15.42 -2.14 -8.38
C HIS A 260 -14.28 -1.89 -9.38
N LEU A 261 -13.31 -1.04 -9.03
CA LEU A 261 -12.12 -0.72 -9.86
C LEU A 261 -10.85 -1.43 -9.36
N VAL A 262 -10.99 -2.39 -8.44
CA VAL A 262 -9.84 -3.08 -7.84
C VAL A 262 -10.16 -4.56 -7.70
N GLU A 263 -9.10 -5.36 -7.74
CA GLU A 263 -9.23 -6.80 -7.58
C GLU A 263 -9.68 -7.15 -6.15
N SER A 264 -10.67 -8.04 -6.07
CA SER A 264 -11.30 -8.43 -4.82
C SER A 264 -10.74 -9.73 -4.26
N HIS A 265 -10.15 -10.55 -5.12
CA HIS A 265 -9.65 -11.89 -4.84
C HIS A 265 -8.31 -12.05 -5.55
N PRO A 266 -7.39 -12.90 -5.04
CA PRO A 266 -7.40 -13.54 -3.73
C PRO A 266 -7.15 -12.52 -2.60
N ILE A 267 -7.25 -12.98 -1.34
CA ILE A 267 -6.99 -12.12 -0.17
C ILE A 267 -5.77 -12.61 0.61
N LEU A 268 -4.81 -11.72 0.83
CA LEU A 268 -3.70 -11.94 1.75
C LEU A 268 -4.14 -11.64 3.19
N LEU A 269 -4.43 -12.69 3.95
CA LEU A 269 -4.80 -12.59 5.36
C LEU A 269 -3.57 -12.47 6.24
N ASN A 270 -3.52 -11.40 7.02
CA ASN A 270 -2.52 -11.19 8.06
C ASN A 270 -3.19 -11.27 9.43
N HIS A 271 -2.90 -12.32 10.17
CA HIS A 271 -3.33 -12.50 11.54
C HIS A 271 -2.27 -11.94 12.48
N LEU A 272 -2.61 -10.85 13.17
CA LEU A 272 -1.76 -10.27 14.21
C LEU A 272 -2.10 -10.93 15.55
N THR A 273 -1.16 -11.73 16.06
CA THR A 273 -1.33 -12.36 17.38
C THR A 273 -1.21 -11.32 18.49
N ILE A 274 -1.61 -11.69 19.71
CA ILE A 274 -1.53 -10.80 20.88
C ILE A 274 -0.08 -10.42 21.21
N GLU A 275 0.87 -11.28 20.85
CA GLU A 275 2.31 -11.12 20.99
C GLU A 275 2.91 -10.17 19.94
N GLY A 276 2.12 -9.78 18.93
CA GLY A 276 2.57 -8.94 17.82
C GLY A 276 3.25 -9.72 16.68
N GLU A 277 3.12 -11.05 16.64
CA GLU A 277 3.55 -11.84 15.49
C GLU A 277 2.53 -11.72 14.36
N ILE A 278 3.01 -11.65 13.12
CA ILE A 278 2.17 -11.59 11.93
C ILE A 278 2.23 -12.95 11.24
N LEU A 279 1.11 -13.67 11.26
CA LEU A 279 0.94 -14.90 10.50
C LEU A 279 0.23 -14.57 9.19
N THR A 280 0.86 -14.91 8.07
CA THR A 280 0.35 -14.59 6.73
C THR A 280 -0.18 -15.85 6.05
N THR A 281 -1.38 -15.78 5.50
CA THR A 281 -1.99 -16.86 4.69
C THR A 281 -2.68 -16.26 3.48
N LEU A 282 -2.55 -16.91 2.33
CA LEU A 282 -3.21 -16.51 1.09
C LEU A 282 -4.52 -17.27 0.96
N TRP A 283 -5.62 -16.54 0.82
CA TRP A 283 -6.98 -17.07 0.77
C TRP A 283 -7.58 -16.89 -0.63
N TRP A 284 -7.71 -18.01 -1.36
CA TRP A 284 -8.33 -18.07 -2.69
C TRP A 284 -9.85 -18.22 -2.59
N ASN A 285 -10.59 -17.64 -3.53
CA ASN A 285 -12.05 -17.68 -3.58
C ASN A 285 -12.57 -18.94 -4.29
N GLU A 286 -12.03 -20.11 -3.92
CA GLU A 286 -12.42 -21.38 -4.52
C GLU A 286 -13.54 -22.06 -3.71
N GLN A 287 -14.54 -22.61 -4.41
CA GLN A 287 -15.75 -23.22 -3.81
C GLN A 287 -15.48 -24.42 -2.87
N ASP A 288 -14.29 -25.03 -2.94
CA ASP A 288 -13.93 -26.26 -2.22
C ASP A 288 -12.80 -26.09 -1.18
N LEU A 289 -12.33 -24.86 -0.91
CA LEU A 289 -11.24 -24.62 0.04
C LEU A 289 -11.73 -24.46 1.50
N GLN A 290 -10.87 -24.86 2.45
CA GLN A 290 -11.13 -24.67 3.88
C GLN A 290 -11.20 -23.18 4.23
N THR A 291 -12.24 -22.80 4.97
CA THR A 291 -12.38 -21.47 5.57
C THR A 291 -11.17 -21.16 6.47
N PRO A 292 -10.55 -19.98 6.34
CA PRO A 292 -9.44 -19.59 7.20
C PRO A 292 -9.84 -19.55 8.68
N GLU A 293 -9.00 -20.12 9.54
CA GLU A 293 -9.17 -20.13 10.99
C GLU A 293 -8.04 -19.35 11.65
N LEU A 294 -8.38 -18.25 12.35
CA LEU A 294 -7.44 -17.40 13.05
C LEU A 294 -7.50 -17.69 14.55
N ASN A 295 -6.43 -18.27 15.09
CA ASN A 295 -6.37 -18.73 16.48
C ASN A 295 -5.67 -17.71 17.38
N PHE A 296 -6.41 -17.13 18.32
CA PHE A 296 -5.88 -16.19 19.31
C PHE A 296 -5.74 -16.88 20.66
N THR A 297 -4.49 -17.02 21.11
CA THR A 297 -4.15 -17.60 22.40
C THR A 297 -3.33 -16.60 23.20
N ALA A 298 -3.62 -16.42 24.48
CA ALA A 298 -2.65 -15.82 25.39
C ALA A 298 -1.74 -16.94 25.88
N GLU A 299 -0.46 -16.92 25.50
CA GLU A 299 0.49 -17.78 26.20
C GLU A 299 0.60 -17.29 27.65
N VAL A 300 0.31 -18.15 28.61
CA VAL A 300 0.70 -17.90 30.00
C VAL A 300 2.22 -17.91 29.95
N THR A 301 2.86 -16.74 29.98
CA THR A 301 4.27 -16.66 30.32
C THR A 301 4.38 -17.26 31.71
N GLU A 302 4.62 -18.56 31.82
CA GLU A 302 5.19 -19.13 33.03
C GLU A 302 6.46 -18.33 33.22
N GLU A 303 6.48 -17.41 34.18
CA GLU A 303 7.68 -16.72 34.60
C GLU A 303 8.69 -17.82 34.89
N SER A 304 9.55 -18.11 33.91
CA SER A 304 10.59 -19.10 34.14
C SER A 304 11.35 -18.58 35.34
N GLN A 305 11.56 -19.43 36.35
CA GLN A 305 12.26 -19.02 37.58
C GLN A 305 13.60 -18.33 37.26
N ILE A 306 14.16 -18.62 36.08
CA ILE A 306 15.34 -18.00 35.49
C ILE A 306 15.11 -16.51 35.17
N ASN A 307 14.00 -16.12 34.53
CA ASN A 307 13.73 -14.71 34.20
C ASN A 307 13.56 -13.85 35.46
N SER A 308 12.85 -14.34 36.47
CA SER A 308 12.72 -13.64 37.77
C SER A 308 14.07 -13.50 38.51
N LEU A 309 14.94 -14.51 38.40
CA LEU A 309 16.30 -14.46 38.96
C LEU A 309 17.18 -13.48 38.20
N VAL A 310 17.11 -13.46 36.86
CA VAL A 310 17.88 -12.53 36.02
C VAL A 310 17.44 -11.10 36.27
N GLU A 311 16.14 -10.83 36.36
CA GLU A 311 15.58 -9.51 36.65
C GLU A 311 15.98 -9.04 38.06
N SER A 312 15.89 -9.92 39.06
CA SER A 312 16.36 -9.64 40.42
C SER A 312 17.87 -9.36 40.51
N ILE A 313 18.69 -10.03 39.68
CA ILE A 313 20.14 -9.78 39.59
C ILE A 313 20.43 -8.43 38.91
N VAL A 314 19.68 -8.08 37.86
CA VAL A 314 19.84 -6.80 37.16
C VAL A 314 19.42 -5.64 38.06
N GLU A 315 18.29 -5.74 38.75
CA GLU A 315 17.82 -4.71 39.69
C GLU A 315 18.79 -4.50 40.86
N ASN A 316 19.49 -5.55 41.30
CA ASN A 316 20.40 -5.50 42.46
C ASN A 316 21.90 -5.55 42.09
N LEU A 317 22.25 -5.27 40.83
CA LEU A 317 23.63 -5.36 40.31
C LEU A 317 24.64 -4.59 41.17
N LEU A 318 24.29 -3.38 41.61
CA LEU A 318 25.15 -2.54 42.45
C LEU A 318 25.44 -3.18 43.82
N ILE A 319 24.46 -3.83 44.43
CA ILE A 319 24.62 -4.49 45.74
C ILE A 319 25.56 -5.69 45.59
N ILE A 320 25.40 -6.48 44.52
CA ILE A 320 26.23 -7.64 44.23
C ILE A 320 27.70 -7.23 44.01
N VAL A 321 27.94 -6.14 43.28
CA VAL A 321 29.28 -5.57 43.07
C VAL A 321 29.90 -5.09 44.39
N VAL A 322 29.13 -4.44 45.27
CA VAL A 322 29.64 -3.99 46.58
C VAL A 322 30.03 -5.16 47.47
N ILE A 323 29.24 -6.25 47.47
CA ILE A 323 29.54 -7.46 48.23
C ILE A 323 30.80 -8.15 47.70
N SER A 324 30.95 -8.26 46.38
CA SER A 324 32.14 -8.91 45.79
C SER A 324 33.42 -8.13 46.05
N VAL A 325 33.38 -6.79 45.93
CA VAL A 325 34.51 -5.91 46.29
C VAL A 325 34.84 -6.03 47.78
N SER A 326 33.81 -6.07 48.64
CA SER A 326 34.00 -6.24 50.08
C SER A 326 34.67 -7.57 50.43
N LEU A 327 34.30 -8.67 49.77
CA LEU A 327 34.94 -9.98 49.94
C LEU A 327 36.40 -9.96 49.51
N VAL A 328 36.73 -9.33 48.38
CA VAL A 328 38.12 -9.20 47.92
C VAL A 328 38.96 -8.39 48.92
N ILE A 329 38.40 -7.30 49.46
CA ILE A 329 39.07 -6.49 50.49
C ILE A 329 39.28 -7.29 51.77
N ILE A 330 38.30 -8.07 52.22
CA ILE A 330 38.43 -8.92 53.41
C ILE A 330 39.52 -9.98 53.21
N VAL A 331 39.54 -10.65 52.06
CA VAL A 331 40.58 -11.64 51.71
C VAL A 331 41.97 -10.98 51.67
N TRP A 332 42.08 -9.79 51.07
CA TRP A 332 43.32 -9.03 51.02
C TRP A 332 43.81 -8.63 52.42
N ILE A 333 42.92 -8.18 53.30
CA ILE A 333 43.24 -7.88 54.71
C ILE A 333 43.71 -9.14 55.44
N LEU A 334 43.07 -10.30 55.22
CA LEU A 334 43.48 -11.57 55.83
C LEU A 334 44.87 -12.01 55.36
N ILE A 335 45.18 -11.88 54.07
CA ILE A 335 46.52 -12.16 53.53
C ILE A 335 47.57 -11.21 54.14
N ARG A 336 47.29 -9.90 54.15
CA ARG A 336 48.20 -8.90 54.72
C ARG A 336 48.43 -9.11 56.22
N ARG A 337 47.40 -9.49 56.97
CA ARG A 337 47.49 -9.75 58.42
C ARG A 337 48.28 -11.02 58.72
N ARG A 338 48.23 -12.04 57.84
CA ARG A 338 49.11 -13.22 57.95
C ARG A 338 50.56 -12.88 57.62
N ASN A 339 50.81 -12.03 56.62
CA ASN A 339 52.16 -11.60 56.24
C ASN A 339 52.82 -10.63 57.24
N LEU A 340 52.05 -9.91 58.06
CA LEU A 340 52.58 -9.06 59.14
C LEU A 340 53.14 -9.84 60.34
N ASN A 341 52.78 -11.12 60.50
CA ASN A 341 53.25 -11.98 61.59
C ASN A 341 54.52 -12.80 61.25
N SER A 342 55.09 -12.62 60.05
CA SER A 342 56.39 -13.19 59.68
C SER A 342 57.35 -12.07 59.28
N LEU A 343 57.68 -11.21 60.24
CA LEU A 343 58.86 -10.35 60.16
C LEU A 343 60.01 -11.06 60.89
N ILE A 344 60.75 -11.89 60.17
CA ILE A 344 62.15 -12.19 60.47
C ILE A 344 62.92 -11.54 59.32
N LEU A 345 63.33 -10.30 59.54
CA LEU A 345 64.59 -9.82 58.98
C LEU A 345 65.68 -10.57 59.74
N ASP A 346 66.40 -11.44 59.05
CA ASP A 346 67.70 -11.91 59.53
C ASP A 346 68.76 -11.11 58.77
N ASP A 347 69.04 -9.93 59.33
CA ASP A 347 70.16 -9.06 58.99
C ASP A 347 71.46 -9.70 59.50
N THR A 348 72.09 -10.57 58.70
CA THR A 348 73.56 -10.79 58.75
C THR A 348 74.02 -11.64 57.57
N GLU A 349 74.25 -11.00 56.43
CA GLU A 349 75.42 -11.32 55.58
C GLU A 349 75.80 -10.03 54.84
N PHE A 350 76.27 -9.06 55.63
CA PHE A 350 77.04 -7.90 55.15
C PHE A 350 78.51 -8.26 55.27
N ASP A 351 79.23 -8.17 54.16
CA ASP A 351 80.40 -7.30 54.03
C ASP A 351 80.77 -7.39 52.55
N ASP A 352 80.20 -6.50 51.74
CA ASP A 352 80.74 -5.17 51.45
C ASP A 352 82.06 -5.27 50.66
N VAL A 353 82.01 -4.79 49.42
CA VAL A 353 82.77 -3.61 48.97
C VAL A 353 82.47 -3.45 47.47
N ASP A 354 81.69 -2.40 47.18
CA ASP A 354 81.95 -1.30 46.23
C ASP A 354 82.61 -1.66 44.88
N ASN A 355 82.26 -1.11 43.73
CA ASN A 355 81.35 -0.06 43.29
C ASN A 355 81.40 -0.16 41.77
N ASP A 356 80.36 0.33 41.10
CA ASP A 356 80.42 0.92 39.76
C ASP A 356 81.02 0.07 38.63
N GLU A 357 80.17 -0.63 37.87
CA GLU A 357 80.27 -0.76 36.40
C GLU A 357 79.03 -1.51 35.88
N GLU A 358 78.20 -0.82 35.09
CA GLU A 358 78.06 -1.06 33.64
C GLU A 358 77.10 -2.21 33.33
N ASN A 359 75.83 -1.95 33.00
CA ASN A 359 75.38 -1.54 31.67
C ASN A 359 76.29 -2.01 30.52
N PHE A 360 75.65 -2.68 29.55
CA PHE A 360 75.86 -2.52 28.11
C PHE A 360 76.63 -3.66 27.36
N TYR A 361 75.83 -4.44 26.60
CA TYR A 361 76.10 -4.95 25.24
C TYR A 361 76.82 -6.30 25.07
N ALA A 362 76.11 -7.24 24.44
CA ALA A 362 76.60 -7.85 23.21
C ALA A 362 75.59 -7.41 22.13
N ASP A 363 75.87 -6.31 21.42
CA ASP A 363 76.60 -6.34 20.13
C ASP A 363 75.74 -7.09 19.09
N ASP A 364 75.01 -6.41 18.21
CA ASP A 364 75.59 -5.50 17.21
C ASP A 364 74.52 -4.48 16.77
N SER A 365 74.84 -3.19 16.81
CA SER A 365 74.00 -2.12 16.27
C SER A 365 74.69 -1.48 15.07
N LEU A 366 74.08 -1.59 13.89
CA LEU A 366 73.83 -0.54 12.88
C LEU A 366 73.20 -1.29 11.67
N ASP A 367 72.13 -0.86 11.02
CA ASP A 367 71.76 0.51 10.73
C ASP A 367 70.28 0.59 10.32
N THR A 368 69.58 1.56 10.92
CA THR A 368 68.61 2.51 10.34
C THR A 368 67.48 2.09 9.36
N ILE A 369 66.37 2.82 9.58
CA ILE A 369 65.24 3.16 8.67
C ILE A 369 63.95 2.33 8.82
N ALA A 370 63.05 2.88 9.65
CA ALA A 370 61.62 3.19 9.43
C ALA A 370 60.75 2.39 8.43
N PHE A 371 59.46 2.24 8.82
CA PHE A 371 58.28 1.72 8.09
C PHE A 371 58.23 0.17 7.99
N ASP A 372 57.14 -0.56 8.21
CA ASP A 372 55.70 -0.27 8.32
C ASP A 372 55.05 -1.47 9.06
N ALA A 373 53.84 -1.26 9.61
CA ALA A 373 53.06 -2.27 10.32
C ALA A 373 52.48 -3.33 9.38
N ASN A 374 53.00 -4.54 9.45
CA ASN A 374 52.28 -5.76 9.05
C ASN A 374 51.32 -6.17 10.18
N GLU A 375 50.18 -6.83 9.98
CA GLU A 375 49.42 -7.25 8.81
C GLU A 375 48.27 -8.08 9.41
N TYR A 376 47.07 -7.50 9.54
CA TYR A 376 45.86 -8.28 9.82
C TYR A 376 45.29 -8.74 8.48
N SER A 377 45.39 -10.04 8.24
CA SER A 377 44.77 -10.80 7.15
C SER A 377 43.28 -10.46 6.99
N LYS A 378 42.92 -9.81 5.88
CA LYS A 378 41.55 -9.73 5.37
C LYS A 378 41.29 -10.91 4.42
N PRO A 379 40.11 -11.54 4.45
CA PRO A 379 39.75 -12.61 3.53
C PRO A 379 39.68 -12.12 2.08
N LYS A 380 40.07 -13.00 1.14
CA LYS A 380 40.16 -12.71 -0.29
C LYS A 380 38.76 -12.53 -0.91
N PRO A 381 38.59 -11.57 -1.85
CA PRO A 381 37.35 -11.46 -2.62
C PRO A 381 37.19 -12.64 -3.59
N ILE A 382 35.94 -13.03 -3.80
CA ILE A 382 35.53 -14.02 -4.80
C ILE A 382 35.79 -13.42 -6.18
N VAL A 383 36.56 -14.13 -7.00
CA VAL A 383 36.82 -13.79 -8.40
C VAL A 383 35.68 -14.35 -9.22
N ASP A 384 34.86 -13.46 -9.78
CA ASP A 384 33.87 -13.81 -10.79
C ASP A 384 34.56 -14.41 -12.03
N SER A 385 34.02 -15.53 -12.47
CA SER A 385 34.38 -16.20 -13.71
C SER A 385 34.12 -15.30 -14.92
N ASP A 386 35.08 -15.29 -15.85
CA ASP A 386 35.01 -14.67 -17.17
C ASP A 386 33.66 -14.87 -17.88
N TYR A 387 32.81 -13.85 -17.88
CA TYR A 387 31.80 -13.66 -18.92
C TYR A 387 32.35 -12.69 -19.96
N THR A 388 32.65 -13.24 -21.13
CA THR A 388 33.04 -12.49 -22.32
C THR A 388 31.88 -11.57 -22.74
N SER A 389 32.02 -10.26 -22.55
CA SER A 389 31.11 -9.28 -23.13
C SER A 389 31.25 -9.31 -24.66
N LYS A 390 30.31 -9.93 -25.35
CA LYS A 390 30.04 -9.52 -26.73
C LYS A 390 29.47 -8.12 -26.66
N GLN A 391 30.21 -7.12 -27.14
CA GLN A 391 29.63 -5.82 -27.45
C GLN A 391 28.58 -6.04 -28.53
N VAL A 392 27.32 -5.97 -28.12
CA VAL A 392 26.20 -5.70 -29.02
C VAL A 392 26.15 -4.18 -29.13
N GLU A 393 26.23 -3.67 -30.36
CA GLU A 393 26.08 -2.25 -30.64
C GLU A 393 24.75 -1.75 -30.04
N ASP A 394 24.82 -0.72 -29.20
CA ASP A 394 23.68 0.04 -28.72
C ASP A 394 22.97 0.66 -29.93
N SER A 395 21.94 -0.03 -30.42
CA SER A 395 20.88 0.62 -31.17
C SER A 395 20.05 1.37 -30.14
N PRO A 396 19.91 2.70 -30.22
CA PRO A 396 19.05 3.43 -29.28
C PRO A 396 17.64 2.86 -29.40
N ILE A 397 17.12 2.34 -28.29
CA ILE A 397 15.71 1.97 -28.16
C ILE A 397 14.93 3.27 -28.38
N LEU A 398 14.23 3.33 -29.51
CA LEU A 398 13.22 4.35 -29.79
C LEU A 398 12.15 4.23 -28.70
N THR A 399 12.21 5.12 -27.72
CA THR A 399 11.11 5.44 -26.82
C THR A 399 10.08 6.28 -27.58
N GLU A 400 9.52 5.71 -28.64
CA GLU A 400 8.25 6.19 -29.19
C GLU A 400 7.15 5.48 -28.39
N ASN A 401 6.35 6.26 -27.65
CA ASN A 401 5.07 5.91 -27.00
C ASN A 401 4.98 6.00 -25.46
N ILE A 402 5.80 6.83 -24.80
CA ILE A 402 5.32 7.51 -23.59
C ILE A 402 4.91 8.92 -24.02
N PRO A 403 3.63 9.31 -23.95
CA PRO A 403 3.23 10.68 -24.27
C PRO A 403 3.95 11.63 -23.30
N SER A 404 4.79 12.52 -23.84
CA SER A 404 5.43 13.56 -23.04
C SER A 404 4.36 14.49 -22.47
N GLU A 405 4.41 14.76 -21.15
CA GLU A 405 3.48 15.68 -20.49
C GLU A 405 3.51 17.07 -21.16
N GLU A 406 2.37 17.51 -21.67
CA GLU A 406 2.18 18.88 -22.13
C GLU A 406 2.29 19.84 -20.94
N ARG A 407 2.97 20.97 -21.13
CA ARG A 407 3.12 21.96 -20.06
C ARG A 407 1.77 22.63 -19.79
N PRO A 408 1.47 23.02 -18.54
CA PRO A 408 0.23 23.72 -18.19
C PRO A 408 -0.03 24.99 -19.02
N THR A 409 1.02 25.61 -19.58
CA THR A 409 0.95 26.79 -20.45
C THR A 409 0.49 26.51 -21.88
N ASP A 410 0.52 25.26 -22.31
CA ASP A 410 0.33 24.89 -23.72
C ASP A 410 -1.12 24.47 -24.01
N ARG A 411 -1.96 24.31 -22.98
CA ARG A 411 -3.38 23.97 -23.12
C ARG A 411 -4.22 25.24 -23.08
N ARG A 412 -4.63 25.73 -24.24
CA ARG A 412 -5.67 26.76 -24.35
C ARG A 412 -7.04 26.11 -24.18
N ALA A 413 -7.91 26.75 -23.40
CA ALA A 413 -9.31 26.39 -23.34
C ALA A 413 -9.92 26.47 -24.76
N PHE A 414 -10.74 25.49 -25.13
CA PHE A 414 -11.45 25.48 -26.41
C PHE A 414 -12.28 26.75 -26.57
N THR A 415 -11.84 27.66 -27.44
CA THR A 415 -12.64 28.77 -27.91
C THR A 415 -13.19 28.43 -29.29
N LEU A 416 -14.51 28.53 -29.45
CA LEU A 416 -15.26 28.26 -30.69
C LEU A 416 -14.80 29.07 -31.92
N ASP A 417 -13.92 30.06 -31.74
CA ASP A 417 -13.42 30.93 -32.79
C ASP A 417 -12.13 30.42 -33.49
N ASP A 418 -11.46 29.38 -32.96
CA ASP A 418 -10.17 28.90 -33.48
C ASP A 418 -10.28 28.00 -34.73
N ASP A 419 -11.48 27.51 -35.06
CA ASP A 419 -11.73 26.68 -36.25
C ASP A 419 -11.53 27.44 -37.57
N ALA A 420 -11.59 28.78 -37.54
CA ALA A 420 -11.39 29.60 -38.72
C ALA A 420 -9.90 29.79 -39.09
N GLU A 421 -8.99 29.75 -38.12
CA GLU A 421 -7.55 29.99 -38.36
C GLU A 421 -6.74 28.72 -38.64
N MET A 422 -7.20 27.54 -38.20
CA MET A 422 -6.48 26.28 -38.47
C MET A 422 -6.60 25.78 -39.91
N VAL A 423 -7.62 26.22 -40.66
CA VAL A 423 -7.83 25.79 -42.06
C VAL A 423 -6.81 26.42 -43.02
N ASP A 424 -6.20 27.56 -42.66
CA ASP A 424 -5.27 28.29 -43.54
C ASP A 424 -3.79 27.87 -43.39
N LYS A 425 -3.44 27.15 -42.31
CA LYS A 425 -2.04 26.77 -42.01
C LYS A 425 -1.65 25.35 -42.39
N GLN A 426 -2.60 24.46 -42.67
CA GLN A 426 -2.30 23.13 -43.20
C GLN A 426 -2.67 23.06 -44.67
N GLY A 427 -1.65 23.11 -45.54
CA GLY A 427 -1.77 22.91 -46.99
C GLY A 427 -2.19 21.49 -47.38
N VAL A 428 -3.36 21.04 -46.93
CA VAL A 428 -3.95 19.77 -47.32
C VAL A 428 -4.68 19.97 -48.64
N LYS A 429 -4.06 19.54 -49.73
CA LYS A 429 -4.72 19.43 -51.04
C LYS A 429 -5.86 18.40 -50.96
N ARG A 430 -7.08 18.85 -50.68
CA ARG A 430 -8.29 18.05 -50.87
C ARG A 430 -8.51 17.81 -52.37
N ARG A 431 -8.46 16.54 -52.81
CA ARG A 431 -8.95 16.13 -54.13
C ARG A 431 -10.46 16.35 -54.17
N SER A 432 -10.90 17.39 -54.86
CA SER A 432 -12.32 17.57 -55.20
C SER A 432 -12.71 16.61 -56.32
N GLY A 433 -13.38 15.51 -55.98
CA GLY A 433 -14.12 14.70 -56.95
C GLY A 433 -15.38 15.44 -57.37
N ARG A 434 -15.47 15.83 -58.65
CA ARG A 434 -16.71 16.35 -59.25
C ARG A 434 -17.75 15.23 -59.33
N ILE A 435 -18.81 15.33 -58.52
CA ILE A 435 -20.05 14.59 -58.74
C ILE A 435 -20.92 15.47 -59.66
N ASN A 436 -20.98 15.12 -60.94
CA ASN A 436 -21.95 15.70 -61.87
C ASN A 436 -23.33 15.10 -61.56
N ARG A 437 -24.23 15.90 -60.96
CA ARG A 437 -25.66 15.58 -60.93
C ARG A 437 -26.27 15.96 -62.29
N ASN A 438 -26.73 14.96 -63.03
CA ASN A 438 -27.54 15.18 -64.23
C ASN A 438 -28.93 15.68 -63.82
N ALA A 439 -29.26 16.90 -64.24
CA ALA A 439 -30.61 17.45 -64.23
C ALA A 439 -31.23 17.26 -65.62
N GLN A 440 -32.10 16.27 -65.74
CA GLN A 440 -33.20 16.19 -66.70
C GLN A 440 -34.37 15.68 -65.86
N GLY A 441 -35.47 16.41 -65.62
CA GLY A 441 -36.20 17.26 -66.53
C GLY A 441 -37.34 16.45 -67.13
N SER A 442 -38.44 16.26 -66.39
CA SER A 442 -39.75 15.92 -66.97
C SER A 442 -40.86 16.40 -66.04
N ASN A 443 -41.44 17.55 -66.39
CA ASN A 443 -42.83 17.88 -66.11
C ASN A 443 -43.70 17.16 -67.16
N ASN A 444 -44.77 16.48 -66.76
CA ASN A 444 -46.15 16.91 -67.08
C ASN A 444 -47.22 15.88 -66.62
N GLU A 445 -48.30 16.45 -66.05
CA GLU A 445 -49.73 16.17 -66.25
C GLU A 445 -50.19 14.70 -66.16
N HIS A 446 -51.04 14.30 -65.20
CA HIS A 446 -52.46 14.63 -65.04
C HIS A 446 -52.97 14.09 -63.70
#